data_AF-A0A7W6H9L8-F1
#
_entry.id   AF-A0A7W6H9L8-F1
#
_cell.length_a   1.000
_cell.length_b   1.000
_cell.length_c   1.000
_cell.angle_alpha   90.00
_cell.angle_beta   90.00
_cell.angle_gamma   90.00
#
_symmetry.space_group_name_H-M   'P 1'
#
loop_
_entity.id
_entity.type
_entity.pdbx_description
1 polymer ?
#
loop_
_entity_poly.entity_id
_entity_poly.type
_entity_poly.pdbx_seq_one_letter_code
_entity_poly.pdbx_strand_id
1 'polypeptide(L)'
;MNTANLQLEGLYTALQSVLCALREKELLTADEVDRALSEAEAVAGADPRRPTELSGSNREAVLFPIRYLRVANRLCGEGSRPTFSEVATLVGRENKPGN
;
A
#
# COMPACT_ATOMS: atom_id res chain seq x y z
N MET A 1 -14.08 -12.16 7.77
CA MET A 1 -13.14 -11.05 8.01
C MET A 1 -13.09 -10.81 9.51
N ASN A 2 -11.91 -10.75 10.14
CA ASN A 2 -11.83 -10.44 11.57
C ASN A 2 -11.78 -8.91 11.79
N THR A 3 -11.98 -8.46 13.02
CA THR A 3 -11.99 -7.04 13.37
C THR A 3 -10.65 -6.35 13.07
N ALA A 4 -9.53 -7.06 13.21
CA ALA A 4 -8.21 -6.55 12.86
C ALA A 4 -8.10 -6.19 11.37
N ASN A 5 -8.64 -7.03 10.47
CA ASN A 5 -8.65 -6.76 9.03
C ASN A 5 -9.50 -5.53 8.68
N LEU A 6 -10.65 -5.36 9.35
CA LEU A 6 -11.51 -4.17 9.18
C LEU A 6 -10.83 -2.88 9.68
N GLN A 7 -10.11 -2.96 10.79
CA GLN A 7 -9.34 -1.83 11.31
C GLN A 7 -8.21 -1.42 10.36
N LEU A 8 -7.52 -2.41 9.77
CA LEU A 8 -6.49 -2.16 8.75
C LEU A 8 -7.07 -1.56 7.47
N GLU A 9 -8.21 -2.06 6.99
CA GLU A 9 -8.94 -1.46 5.86
C GLU A 9 -9.26 0.02 6.10
N GLY A 10 -9.79 0.35 7.28
CA GLY A 10 -10.05 1.75 7.68
C GLY A 10 -8.77 2.59 7.72
N LEU A 11 -7.69 2.05 8.28
CA LEU A 11 -6.39 2.73 8.36
C LEU A 11 -5.80 3.01 6.97
N TYR A 12 -5.86 2.04 6.05
CA TYR A 12 -5.33 2.20 4.69
C TYR A 12 -6.13 3.23 3.90
N THR A 13 -7.45 3.22 4.04
CA THR A 13 -8.35 4.21 3.41
C THR A 13 -8.09 5.62 3.94
N ALA A 14 -7.90 5.76 5.27
CA ALA A 14 -7.59 7.05 5.89
C ALA A 14 -6.23 7.59 5.41
N LEU A 15 -5.19 6.73 5.38
CA LEU A 15 -3.86 7.13 4.95
C LEU A 15 -3.81 7.46 3.45
N GLN A 16 -4.51 6.70 2.61
CA GLN A 16 -4.74 7.05 1.20
C GLN A 16 -5.35 8.45 1.08
N SER A 17 -6.38 8.76 1.87
CA SER A 17 -7.07 10.05 1.80
C SER A 17 -6.14 11.20 2.18
N VAL A 18 -5.29 11.02 3.21
CA VAL A 18 -4.25 12.00 3.59
C VAL A 18 -3.24 12.18 2.46
N LEU A 19 -2.77 11.07 1.87
CA LEU A 19 -1.81 11.10 0.77
C LEU A 19 -2.36 11.82 -0.46
N CYS A 20 -3.60 11.51 -0.88
CA CYS A 20 -4.25 12.24 -1.96
C CYS A 20 -4.38 13.74 -1.62
N ALA A 21 -4.77 14.09 -0.39
CA ALA A 21 -4.92 15.50 0.02
C ALA A 21 -3.59 16.28 0.02
N LEU A 22 -2.47 15.65 0.41
CA LEU A 22 -1.14 16.25 0.31
C LEU A 22 -0.75 16.51 -1.15
N ARG A 23 -1.10 15.59 -2.06
CA ARG A 23 -0.84 15.73 -3.49
C ARG A 23 -1.73 16.76 -4.18
N GLU A 24 -3.02 16.81 -3.83
CA GLU A 24 -3.97 17.84 -4.30
C GLU A 24 -3.49 19.25 -3.92
N LYS A 25 -2.74 19.38 -2.83
CA LYS A 25 -2.11 20.63 -2.38
C LYS A 25 -0.70 20.86 -2.95
N GLU A 26 -0.24 20.01 -3.85
CA GLU A 26 1.10 20.04 -4.45
C GLU A 26 2.25 20.00 -3.42
N LEU A 27 2.00 19.48 -2.21
CA LEU A 27 3.01 19.37 -1.15
C LEU A 27 3.95 18.18 -1.35
N LEU A 28 3.49 17.18 -2.11
CA LEU A 28 4.25 16.01 -2.53
C LEU A 28 3.86 15.66 -3.97
N THR A 29 4.84 15.31 -4.78
CA THR A 29 4.63 14.78 -6.13
C THR A 29 4.30 13.29 -6.09
N ALA A 30 3.74 12.76 -7.19
CA ALA A 30 3.50 11.33 -7.33
C ALA A 30 4.79 10.51 -7.16
N ASP A 31 5.90 10.99 -7.73
CA ASP A 31 7.19 10.31 -7.74
C ASP A 31 7.87 10.34 -6.37
N GLU A 32 7.76 11.44 -5.62
CA GLU A 32 8.28 11.51 -4.24
C GLU A 32 7.58 10.50 -3.33
N VAL A 33 6.26 10.36 -3.49
CA VAL A 33 5.47 9.39 -2.74
C VAL A 33 5.82 7.96 -3.16
N ASP A 34 5.88 7.66 -4.46
CA ASP A 34 6.21 6.30 -4.91
C ASP A 34 7.63 5.89 -4.49
N ARG A 35 8.60 6.81 -4.57
CA ARG A 35 9.97 6.58 -4.10
C ARG A 35 10.01 6.27 -2.60
N ALA A 36 9.34 7.09 -1.78
CA ALA A 36 9.28 6.86 -0.33
C ALA A 36 8.63 5.50 0.02
N LEU A 37 7.57 5.13 -0.69
CA LEU A 37 6.90 3.84 -0.49
C LEU A 37 7.75 2.66 -1.01
N SER A 38 8.47 2.83 -2.12
CA SER A 38 9.39 1.81 -2.64
C SER A 38 10.56 1.57 -1.70
N GLU A 39 11.10 2.63 -1.10
CA GLU A 39 12.13 2.52 -0.05
C GLU A 39 11.58 1.77 1.18
N ALA A 40 10.36 2.10 1.61
CA ALA A 40 9.69 1.40 2.71
C ALA A 40 9.45 -0.08 2.39
N GLU A 41 9.06 -0.42 1.15
CA GLU A 41 8.87 -1.80 0.70
C GLU A 41 10.18 -2.59 0.77
N ALA A 42 11.30 -2.00 0.32
CA ALA A 42 12.61 -2.63 0.38
C ALA A 42 13.06 -2.87 1.84
N VAL A 43 12.91 -1.87 2.71
CA VAL A 43 13.25 -1.99 4.15
C VAL A 43 12.39 -3.05 4.83
N ALA A 44 11.08 -3.06 4.57
CA ALA A 44 10.19 -4.08 5.10
C ALA A 44 10.55 -5.47 4.54
N GLY A 45 10.81 -5.57 3.24
CA GLY A 45 11.12 -6.82 2.57
C GLY A 45 12.45 -7.47 3.00
N ALA A 46 13.40 -6.67 3.49
CA ALA A 46 14.76 -7.07 3.85
C ALA A 46 15.04 -7.10 5.36
N ASP A 47 14.04 -6.92 6.23
CA ASP A 47 14.26 -6.86 7.69
C ASP A 47 14.87 -8.17 8.24
N PRO A 48 16.16 -8.16 8.64
CA PRO A 48 16.87 -9.37 9.04
C PRO A 48 16.45 -9.87 10.42
N ARG A 49 15.70 -9.06 11.19
CA ARG A 49 15.17 -9.43 12.51
C ARG A 49 13.84 -10.17 12.43
N ARG A 50 13.28 -10.32 11.22
CA ARG A 50 12.10 -11.16 11.01
C ARG A 50 12.45 -12.61 11.30
N PRO A 51 11.60 -13.32 12.06
CA PRO A 51 11.72 -14.77 12.18
C PRO A 51 11.87 -15.40 10.79
N THR A 52 12.91 -16.22 10.60
CA THR A 52 13.14 -16.98 9.36
C THR A 52 11.98 -17.91 9.02
N GLU A 53 11.11 -18.19 10.00
CA GLU A 53 9.92 -19.03 9.89
C GLU A 53 8.65 -18.25 9.48
N LEU A 54 8.73 -16.94 9.24
CA LEU A 54 7.58 -16.21 8.70
C LEU A 54 7.17 -16.81 7.35
N SER A 55 5.98 -17.40 7.32
CA SER A 55 5.40 -17.92 6.08
C SER A 55 5.35 -16.82 5.01
N GLY A 56 5.38 -17.24 3.74
CA GLY A 56 5.21 -16.31 2.62
C GLY A 56 3.95 -15.46 2.76
N SER A 57 2.85 -16.02 3.27
CA SER A 57 1.61 -15.28 3.53
C SER A 57 1.76 -14.16 4.55
N ASN A 58 2.55 -14.36 5.62
CA ASN A 58 2.78 -13.31 6.61
C ASN A 58 3.72 -12.23 6.07
N ARG A 59 4.69 -12.59 5.23
CA ARG A 59 5.52 -11.61 4.51
C ARG A 59 4.66 -10.74 3.61
N GLU A 60 3.78 -11.35 2.83
CA GLU A 60 2.84 -10.64 1.95
C GLU A 60 1.89 -9.74 2.74
N ALA A 61 1.40 -10.18 3.90
CA ALA A 61 0.56 -9.36 4.77
C ALA A 61 1.25 -8.07 5.24
N VAL A 62 2.58 -8.10 5.44
CA VAL A 62 3.35 -6.90 5.80
C VAL A 62 3.58 -5.99 4.59
N LEU A 63 3.80 -6.54 3.41
CA LEU A 63 4.05 -5.75 2.19
C LEU A 63 2.76 -5.15 1.61
N PHE A 64 1.61 -5.79 1.86
CA PHE A 64 0.30 -5.37 1.35
C PHE A 64 -0.02 -3.89 1.60
N PRO A 65 0.05 -3.33 2.84
CA PRO A 65 -0.21 -1.91 3.06
C PRO A 65 0.64 -0.98 2.19
N ILE A 66 1.91 -1.31 1.99
CA ILE A 66 2.84 -0.48 1.22
C ILE A 66 2.43 -0.50 -0.26
N ARG A 67 2.19 -1.70 -0.80
CA ARG A 67 1.74 -1.87 -2.20
C ARG A 67 0.37 -1.26 -2.44
N TYR A 68 -0.55 -1.36 -1.47
CA TYR A 68 -1.83 -0.68 -1.49
C TYR A 68 -1.67 0.82 -1.67
N LEU A 69 -0.81 1.47 -0.86
CA LEU A 69 -0.59 2.91 -0.94
C LEU A 69 0.10 3.33 -2.24
N ARG A 70 0.94 2.47 -2.84
CA ARG A 70 1.53 2.73 -4.16
C ARG A 70 0.49 2.73 -5.28
N VAL A 71 -0.43 1.75 -5.27
CA VAL A 71 -1.58 1.73 -6.20
C VAL A 71 -2.46 2.96 -5.97
N ALA A 72 -2.80 3.24 -4.72
CA ALA A 72 -3.63 4.40 -4.36
C ALA A 72 -2.99 5.72 -4.80
N ASN A 73 -1.67 5.86 -4.63
CA ASN A 73 -0.92 7.02 -5.12
C ASN A 73 -1.10 7.18 -6.63
N ARG A 74 -0.96 6.13 -7.45
CA ARG A 74 -1.20 6.26 -8.90
C ARG A 74 -2.60 6.77 -9.21
N LEU A 75 -3.61 6.26 -8.51
CA LEU A 75 -5.02 6.59 -8.75
C LEU A 75 -5.43 7.98 -8.23
N CYS A 76 -4.81 8.50 -7.16
CA CYS A 76 -5.11 9.85 -6.63
C CYS A 76 -4.94 10.97 -7.69
N GLY A 77 -4.05 10.77 -8.67
CA GLY A 77 -3.78 11.77 -9.71
C GLY A 77 -4.90 11.92 -10.75
N GLU A 78 -5.85 10.98 -10.79
CA GLU A 78 -6.90 10.91 -11.80
C GLU A 78 -8.22 11.59 -11.35
N GLY A 79 -8.21 12.28 -10.20
CA GLY A 79 -9.40 12.92 -9.62
C GLY A 79 -10.41 11.94 -9.02
N SER A 80 -10.12 10.64 -9.06
CA SER A 80 -10.90 9.57 -8.44
C SER A 80 -10.37 9.22 -7.05
N ARG A 81 -11.27 8.93 -6.12
CA ARG A 81 -10.95 8.36 -4.80
C ARG A 81 -11.43 6.92 -4.77
N PRO A 82 -10.59 5.96 -5.18
CA PRO A 82 -10.99 4.56 -5.24
C PRO A 82 -11.27 4.02 -3.83
N THR A 83 -12.25 3.15 -3.73
CA THR A 83 -12.58 2.41 -2.51
C THR A 83 -11.47 1.42 -2.16
N PHE A 84 -11.44 0.99 -0.89
CA PHE A 84 -10.52 -0.04 -0.45
C PHE A 84 -10.54 -1.29 -1.34
N SER A 85 -11.74 -1.80 -1.62
CA SER A 85 -11.94 -3.00 -2.43
C SER A 85 -11.37 -2.86 -3.84
N GLU A 86 -11.49 -1.68 -4.46
CA GLU A 86 -10.94 -1.43 -5.80
C GLU A 86 -9.41 -1.45 -5.80
N VAL A 87 -8.80 -0.72 -4.86
CA VAL A 87 -7.33 -0.68 -4.72
C VAL A 87 -6.79 -2.06 -4.35
N ALA A 88 -7.38 -2.74 -3.37
CA ALA A 88 -6.98 -4.08 -2.96
C ALA A 88 -7.09 -5.11 -4.10
N THR A 89 -8.11 -4.99 -4.95
CA THR A 89 -8.26 -5.84 -6.14
C THR A 89 -7.12 -5.61 -7.14
N LEU A 90 -6.74 -4.35 -7.37
CA LEU A 90 -5.62 -4.02 -8.25
C LEU A 90 -4.28 -4.53 -7.70
N VAL A 91 -4.03 -4.34 -6.41
CA VAL A 91 -2.86 -4.92 -5.72
C VAL A 91 -2.80 -6.44 -5.94
N GLY A 92 -3.92 -7.14 -5.79
CA GLY A 92 -3.99 -8.59 -6.00
C GLY A 92 -3.77 -9.04 -7.45
N ARG A 93 -4.06 -8.18 -8.44
CA ARG A 93 -3.79 -8.44 -9.86
C ARG A 93 -2.32 -8.22 -10.20
N GLU A 94 -1.70 -7.19 -9.63
CA GLU A 94 -0.29 -6.83 -9.86
C GLU A 94 0.67 -7.80 -9.14
N ASN A 95 0.28 -8.38 -8.00
CA ASN A 95 1.10 -9.30 -7.21
C ASN A 95 0.93 -10.79 -7.59
N LYS A 96 0.37 -11.11 -8.76
CA LYS A 96 0.26 -12.52 -9.17
C LYS A 96 1.65 -13.10 -9.46
N PRO A 97 1.97 -14.32 -8.96
CA PRO A 97 3.23 -14.97 -9.28
C PRO A 97 3.26 -15.28 -10.78
N GLY A 98 4.08 -14.54 -11.52
CA GLY A 98 4.15 -14.62 -12.98
C GLY A 98 4.68 -13.37 -13.69
N ASN A 99 5.07 -12.32 -12.97
CA ASN A 99 5.79 -11.16 -13.51
C ASN A 99 7.07 -10.92 -12.73
#